data_AF-A0A7Y6Z557-F1
#
_entry.id   AF-A0A7Y6Z557-F1
#
_cell.length_a   1.000
_cell.length_b   1.000
_cell.length_c   1.000
_cell.angle_alpha   90.00
_cell.angle_beta   90.00
_cell.angle_gamma   90.00
#
_symmetry.space_group_name_H-M   'P 1'
#
loop_
_entity.id
_entity.type
_entity.pdbx_description
1 polymer ?
#
loop_
_entity_poly.entity_id
_entity_poly.type
_entity_poly.pdbx_seq_one_letter_code
_entity_poly.pdbx_strand_id
1 'polypeptide(L)'
;MTEKSEPKRRAVRSICPRCGAEPGQPCLGKRGQSRTSYHKERLEQTAEADRVAELMNNLDIPEIDGFVVYGIHNPDTETFVYIGQTGRFRKRVRDHLRSGLKPHRFPPVKKWLYETLGSDRVPVFEVLQHCTSEQASLDAETALIRKLTAEGVVLLNNWKIHRE
;
A
#
# COMPACT_ATOMS: atom_id res chain seq x y z
N MET A 1 41.19 -5.46 -16.54
CA MET A 1 39.74 -5.17 -16.70
C MET A 1 39.04 -5.68 -15.46
N THR A 2 38.63 -4.79 -14.56
CA THR A 2 37.79 -5.13 -13.41
C THR A 2 36.54 -4.30 -13.51
N GLU A 3 35.49 -4.89 -14.07
CA GLU A 3 34.15 -4.32 -14.06
C GLU A 3 33.70 -4.16 -12.60
N LYS A 4 33.75 -2.93 -12.10
CA LYS A 4 33.09 -2.56 -10.86
C LYS A 4 31.60 -2.52 -11.17
N SER A 5 30.89 -3.60 -10.89
CA SER A 5 29.43 -3.59 -10.89
C SER A 5 28.94 -2.56 -9.87
N GLU A 6 28.29 -1.50 -10.35
CA GLU A 6 27.68 -0.49 -9.48
C GLU A 6 26.62 -1.16 -8.59
N PRO A 7 26.67 -0.96 -7.26
CA PRO A 7 25.65 -1.50 -6.40
C PRO A 7 24.33 -0.77 -6.66
N LYS A 8 23.32 -1.50 -7.15
CA LYS A 8 21.94 -1.02 -7.29
C LYS A 8 21.52 -0.31 -6.00
N ARG A 9 21.04 0.93 -6.11
CA ARG A 9 20.71 1.87 -5.02
C ARG A 9 19.67 1.37 -3.97
N ARG A 10 19.27 0.10 -3.99
CA ARG A 10 18.20 -0.51 -3.19
C ARG A 10 18.58 -1.80 -2.43
N ALA A 11 19.82 -2.29 -2.51
CA ALA A 11 20.22 -3.41 -1.67
C ALA A 11 20.36 -2.93 -0.21
N VAL A 12 19.43 -3.36 0.65
CA VAL A 12 19.49 -3.15 2.10
C VAL A 12 20.77 -3.84 2.61
N ARG A 13 21.81 -3.06 2.88
CA ARG A 13 23.02 -3.60 3.50
C ARG A 13 22.72 -3.78 4.99
N SER A 14 22.83 -5.02 5.47
CA SER A 14 22.69 -5.38 6.89
C SER A 14 23.74 -4.68 7.76
N ILE A 15 24.87 -4.28 7.18
CA ILE A 15 25.95 -3.58 7.88
C ILE A 15 26.27 -2.28 7.14
N CYS A 16 26.47 -1.18 7.88
CA CYS A 16 26.88 0.09 7.28
C CYS A 16 28.26 -0.08 6.60
N PRO A 17 28.39 0.04 5.27
CA PRO A 17 29.64 -0.21 4.55
C PRO A 17 30.74 0.81 4.82
N ARG A 18 30.45 1.82 5.65
CA ARG A 18 31.34 2.96 5.91
C ARG A 18 31.82 3.03 7.35
N CYS A 19 31.06 2.51 8.31
CA CYS A 19 31.46 2.47 9.72
C CYS A 19 31.30 1.10 10.38
N GLY A 20 30.76 0.08 9.69
CA GLY A 20 30.59 -1.25 10.24
C GLY A 20 29.43 -1.41 11.24
N ALA A 21 28.66 -0.33 11.51
CA ALA A 21 27.54 -0.41 12.43
C ALA A 21 26.47 -1.41 11.97
N GLU A 22 26.06 -2.27 12.90
CA GLU A 22 24.95 -3.21 12.79
C GLU A 22 23.59 -2.48 12.85
N PRO A 23 22.49 -3.14 12.44
CA PRO A 23 21.15 -2.58 12.57
C PRO A 23 20.85 -2.27 14.04
N GLY A 24 20.44 -1.03 14.33
CA GLY A 24 20.14 -0.57 15.71
C GLY A 24 21.29 0.14 16.43
N GLN A 25 22.54 0.06 15.93
CA GLN A 25 23.68 0.79 16.48
C GLN A 25 23.84 2.19 15.83
N PRO A 26 24.31 3.20 16.58
CA PRO A 26 24.52 4.54 16.04
C PRO A 26 25.63 4.54 14.98
N CYS A 27 25.30 4.99 13.77
CA CYS A 27 26.26 5.19 12.69
C CYS A 27 27.08 6.45 12.95
N LEU A 28 28.36 6.30 13.29
CA LEU A 28 29.25 7.40 13.59
C LEU A 28 30.09 7.81 12.36
N GLY A 29 30.22 9.12 12.15
CA GLY A 29 31.16 9.68 11.17
C GLY A 29 32.61 9.64 11.67
N LYS A 30 33.56 10.07 10.81
CA LYS A 30 35.01 10.12 11.11
C LYS A 30 35.40 10.95 12.36
N ARG A 31 34.46 11.66 12.99
CA ARG A 31 34.67 12.52 14.18
C ARG A 31 33.67 12.20 15.30
N GLY A 32 33.12 10.99 15.36
CA GLY A 32 32.15 10.60 16.40
C GLY A 32 30.78 11.28 16.30
N GLN A 33 30.52 12.04 15.23
CA GLN A 33 29.23 12.67 15.00
C GLN A 33 28.22 11.64 14.47
N SER A 34 27.05 11.56 15.10
CA SER A 34 25.94 10.73 14.64
C SER A 34 25.49 11.12 13.24
N ARG A 35 25.43 10.15 12.34
CA ARG A 35 24.83 10.30 11.01
C ARG A 35 23.36 9.90 11.10
N THR A 36 22.48 10.90 11.13
CA THR A 36 21.04 10.73 11.31
C THR A 36 20.34 10.03 10.14
N SER A 37 20.91 10.01 8.94
CA SER A 37 20.07 9.91 7.74
C SER A 37 19.80 8.52 7.14
N TYR A 38 20.13 7.39 7.78
CA TYR A 38 19.92 6.10 7.10
C TYR A 38 19.52 4.88 7.93
N HIS A 39 19.50 4.90 9.27
CA HIS A 39 19.23 3.67 10.04
C HIS A 39 17.80 3.59 10.59
N LYS A 40 17.31 4.64 11.27
CA LYS A 40 15.95 4.64 11.83
C LYS A 40 14.90 4.48 10.73
N GLU A 41 15.00 5.27 9.66
CA GLU A 41 14.12 5.17 8.49
C GLU A 41 14.20 3.79 7.80
N ARG A 42 15.35 3.10 7.85
CA ARG A 42 15.47 1.74 7.29
C ARG A 42 14.81 0.70 8.18
N LEU A 43 14.97 0.80 9.51
CA LEU A 43 14.33 -0.09 10.47
C LEU A 43 12.80 0.06 10.44
N GLU A 44 12.32 1.30 10.33
CA GLU A 44 10.90 1.59 10.12
C GLU A 44 10.42 1.01 8.79
N GLN A 45 11.19 1.14 7.70
CA GLN A 45 10.86 0.53 6.42
C GLN A 45 10.84 -1.00 6.45
N THR A 46 11.72 -1.64 7.23
CA THR A 46 11.70 -3.11 7.40
C THR A 46 10.50 -3.55 8.22
N ALA A 47 10.22 -2.89 9.35
CA ALA A 47 9.06 -3.21 10.18
C ALA A 47 7.73 -2.98 9.42
N GLU A 48 7.64 -1.91 8.62
CA GLU A 48 6.51 -1.68 7.70
C GLU A 48 6.37 -2.82 6.69
N ALA A 49 7.48 -3.26 6.08
CA ALA A 49 7.46 -4.33 5.09
C ALA A 49 7.04 -5.67 5.70
N ASP A 50 7.54 -5.99 6.89
CA ASP A 50 7.21 -7.21 7.63
C ASP A 50 5.73 -7.21 8.02
N ARG A 51 5.21 -6.08 8.53
CA ARG A 51 3.79 -5.94 8.85
C ARG A 51 2.89 -6.06 7.62
N VAL A 52 3.28 -5.48 6.48
CA VAL A 52 2.52 -5.67 5.22
C VAL A 52 2.58 -7.13 4.79
N ALA A 53 3.72 -7.81 4.91
CA ALA A 53 3.85 -9.21 4.53
C ALA A 53 2.95 -10.10 5.41
N GLU A 54 2.92 -9.87 6.71
CA GLU A 54 2.03 -10.54 7.66
C GLU A 54 0.55 -10.33 7.28
N LEU A 55 0.13 -9.08 7.08
CA LEU A 55 -1.25 -8.78 6.64
C LEU A 55 -1.59 -9.46 5.31
N MET A 56 -0.68 -9.44 4.34
CA MET A 56 -0.87 -10.09 3.03
C MET A 56 -0.93 -11.63 3.10
N ASN A 57 -0.38 -12.24 4.17
CA ASN A 57 -0.46 -13.68 4.40
C ASN A 57 -1.76 -14.06 5.13
N ASN A 58 -2.25 -13.18 5.99
CA ASN A 58 -3.51 -13.39 6.73
C ASN A 58 -4.74 -13.05 5.89
N LEU A 59 -4.59 -12.22 4.87
CA LEU A 59 -5.64 -11.94 3.90
C LEU A 59 -5.64 -13.01 2.81
N ASP A 60 -6.80 -13.66 2.59
CA ASP A 60 -7.04 -14.61 1.49
C ASP A 60 -7.19 -13.87 0.14
N ILE A 61 -6.11 -13.22 -0.30
CA ILE A 61 -6.10 -12.42 -1.53
C ILE A 61 -5.72 -13.32 -2.71
N PRO A 62 -6.65 -13.58 -3.65
CA PRO A 62 -6.39 -14.41 -4.81
C PRO A 62 -5.34 -13.76 -5.73
N GLU A 63 -4.53 -14.60 -6.37
CA GLU A 63 -3.79 -14.20 -7.57
C GLU A 63 -4.78 -14.14 -8.74
N ILE A 64 -4.88 -12.98 -9.37
CA ILE A 64 -5.79 -12.75 -10.49
C ILE A 64 -5.01 -12.19 -11.66
N ASP A 65 -5.18 -12.85 -12.80
CA ASP A 65 -4.72 -12.37 -14.09
C ASP A 65 -5.83 -11.55 -14.77
N GLY A 66 -5.44 -10.39 -15.30
CA GLY A 66 -6.36 -9.50 -16.03
C GLY A 66 -6.92 -8.36 -15.17
N PHE A 67 -7.87 -7.63 -15.74
CA PHE A 67 -8.46 -6.45 -15.12
C PHE A 67 -9.62 -6.84 -14.22
N VAL A 68 -9.65 -6.27 -13.02
CA VAL A 68 -10.75 -6.43 -12.08
C VAL A 68 -11.21 -5.11 -11.52
N VAL A 69 -12.49 -5.06 -11.18
CA VAL A 69 -13.05 -4.08 -10.25
C VAL A 69 -13.12 -4.74 -8.87
N TYR A 70 -12.68 -4.03 -7.85
CA TYR A 70 -12.65 -4.49 -6.47
C TYR A 70 -13.23 -3.44 -5.53
N GLY A 71 -13.71 -3.89 -4.37
CA GLY A 71 -14.15 -3.07 -3.27
C GLY A 71 -13.26 -3.20 -2.04
N ILE A 72 -13.24 -2.17 -1.22
CA ILE A 72 -12.70 -2.18 0.14
C ILE A 72 -13.87 -1.94 1.09
N HIS A 73 -14.07 -2.84 2.05
CA HIS A 73 -15.13 -2.75 3.04
C HIS A 73 -14.59 -2.33 4.38
N ASN A 74 -15.44 -1.66 5.14
CA ASN A 74 -15.25 -1.55 6.58
C ASN A 74 -15.47 -2.95 7.20
N PRO A 75 -14.50 -3.50 7.94
CA PRO A 75 -14.63 -4.83 8.55
C PRO A 75 -15.76 -4.92 9.57
N ASP A 76 -16.18 -3.80 10.17
CA ASP A 76 -17.19 -3.80 11.24
C ASP A 76 -18.63 -3.69 10.70
N THR A 77 -18.82 -3.00 9.58
CA THR A 77 -20.14 -2.67 9.02
C THR A 77 -20.42 -3.35 7.70
N GLU A 78 -19.42 -4.02 7.11
CA GLU A 78 -19.45 -4.65 5.77
C GLU A 78 -19.79 -3.69 4.61
N THR A 79 -19.95 -2.39 4.90
CA THR A 79 -20.25 -1.36 3.91
C THR A 79 -19.02 -1.03 3.07
N PHE A 80 -19.24 -0.80 1.77
CA PHE A 80 -18.18 -0.30 0.88
C PHE A 80 -17.70 1.08 1.31
N VAL A 81 -16.38 1.20 1.38
CA VAL A 81 -15.67 2.45 1.66
C VAL A 81 -14.98 2.97 0.40
N TYR A 82 -14.54 2.08 -0.48
CA TYR A 82 -13.83 2.45 -1.70
C TYR A 82 -14.05 1.39 -2.78
N ILE A 83 -14.20 1.83 -4.03
CA ILE A 83 -14.19 0.98 -5.21
C ILE A 83 -12.99 1.35 -6.06
N GLY A 84 -12.32 0.39 -6.69
CA GLY A 84 -11.24 0.67 -7.62
C GLY A 84 -11.12 -0.40 -8.69
N GLN A 85 -10.40 -0.09 -9.76
CA GLN A 85 -9.95 -1.08 -10.73
C GLN A 85 -8.44 -1.34 -10.64
N THR A 86 -8.02 -2.53 -11.10
CA THR A 86 -6.61 -2.81 -11.35
C THR A 86 -6.42 -4.03 -12.27
N GLY A 87 -5.33 -4.03 -13.05
CA GLY A 87 -4.84 -5.23 -13.74
C GLY A 87 -3.92 -6.14 -12.92
N ARG A 88 -3.65 -5.79 -11.64
CA ARG A 88 -2.74 -6.54 -10.74
C ARG A 88 -3.24 -6.50 -9.30
N PHE A 89 -4.27 -7.30 -9.00
CA PHE A 89 -5.03 -7.20 -7.75
C PHE A 89 -4.18 -7.35 -6.49
N ARG A 90 -3.44 -8.46 -6.34
CA ARG A 90 -2.60 -8.72 -5.15
C ARG A 90 -1.55 -7.62 -4.92
N LYS A 91 -0.95 -7.09 -5.98
CA LYS A 91 -0.02 -5.95 -5.89
C LYS A 91 -0.74 -4.69 -5.41
N ARG A 92 -1.96 -4.42 -5.90
CA ARG A 92 -2.73 -3.24 -5.51
C ARG A 92 -3.16 -3.29 -4.05
N VAL A 93 -3.56 -4.45 -3.55
CA VAL A 93 -3.84 -4.66 -2.11
C VAL A 93 -2.60 -4.35 -1.27
N ARG A 94 -1.43 -4.89 -1.66
CA ARG A 94 -0.15 -4.59 -0.98
C ARG A 94 0.16 -3.09 -0.96
N ASP A 95 -0.05 -2.40 -2.08
CA ASP A 95 0.20 -0.95 -2.20
C ASP A 95 -0.75 -0.13 -1.29
N HIS A 96 -2.01 -0.56 -1.15
CA HIS A 96 -2.98 0.04 -0.22
C HIS A 96 -2.56 -0.17 1.24
N LEU A 97 -2.24 -1.41 1.64
CA LEU A 97 -1.80 -1.72 3.00
C LEU A 97 -0.54 -0.93 3.37
N ARG A 98 0.46 -0.91 2.48
CA ARG A 98 1.69 -0.15 2.69
C ARG A 98 1.42 1.35 2.85
N SER A 99 0.48 1.89 2.09
CA SER A 99 0.06 3.29 2.24
C SER A 99 -0.69 3.49 3.56
N GLY A 100 -1.55 2.55 3.94
CA GLY A 100 -2.29 2.55 5.20
C GLY A 100 -1.40 2.44 6.44
N LEU A 101 -0.14 2.01 6.34
CA LEU A 101 0.78 2.05 7.49
C LEU A 101 1.39 3.44 7.76
N LYS A 102 1.00 4.46 6.97
CA LYS A 102 1.58 5.81 7.05
C LYS A 102 0.51 6.85 7.35
N PRO A 103 0.84 7.88 8.16
CA PRO A 103 -0.10 8.96 8.39
C PRO A 103 -0.35 9.73 7.10
N HIS A 104 -1.63 9.90 6.76
CA HIS A 104 -2.06 10.59 5.55
C HIS A 104 -3.11 11.65 5.88
N ARG A 105 -2.92 12.87 5.36
CA ARG A 105 -3.97 13.89 5.35
C ARG A 105 -4.96 13.70 4.19
N PHE A 106 -4.44 13.25 3.04
CA PHE A 106 -5.19 12.97 1.81
C PHE A 106 -4.49 11.86 1.01
N PRO A 107 -5.19 11.18 0.08
CA PRO A 107 -6.66 11.16 -0.10
C PRO A 107 -7.41 10.48 1.07
N PRO A 108 -8.74 10.70 1.21
CA PRO A 108 -9.53 10.20 2.35
C PRO A 108 -9.41 8.69 2.59
N VAL A 109 -9.41 7.89 1.52
CA VAL A 109 -9.22 6.43 1.62
C VAL A 109 -7.90 6.04 2.31
N LYS A 110 -6.80 6.77 2.07
CA LYS A 110 -5.52 6.48 2.72
C LYS A 110 -5.52 6.85 4.19
N LYS A 111 -6.17 7.96 4.54
CA LYS A 111 -6.38 8.35 5.93
C LYS A 111 -7.22 7.28 6.65
N TRP A 112 -8.32 6.85 6.06
CA TRP A 112 -9.18 5.80 6.60
C TRP A 112 -8.43 4.47 6.78
N LEU A 113 -7.61 4.06 5.80
CA LEU A 113 -6.76 2.87 5.91
C LEU A 113 -5.78 2.98 7.10
N TYR A 114 -5.18 4.15 7.32
CA TYR A 114 -4.30 4.39 8.45
C TYR A 114 -4.99 4.31 9.80
N GLU A 115 -6.17 4.91 9.92
CA GLU A 115 -6.97 4.84 11.15
C GLU A 115 -7.47 3.41 11.41
N THR A 116 -7.86 2.67 10.37
CA THR A 116 -8.34 1.29 10.46
C THR A 116 -7.22 0.36 10.93
N LEU A 117 -6.08 0.35 10.23
CA LEU A 117 -4.92 -0.48 10.58
C LEU A 117 -4.27 -0.06 11.91
N GLY A 118 -4.33 1.23 12.27
CA GLY A 118 -3.87 1.72 13.56
C GLY A 118 -4.75 1.30 14.74
N SER A 119 -5.98 0.85 14.48
CA SER A 119 -6.90 0.31 15.48
C SER A 119 -6.90 -1.22 15.52
N ASP A 120 -5.86 -1.87 14.97
CA ASP A 120 -5.74 -3.32 14.81
C ASP A 120 -6.92 -3.99 14.06
N ARG A 121 -7.65 -3.21 13.26
CA ARG A 121 -8.67 -3.71 12.33
C ARG A 121 -8.07 -3.88 10.94
N VAL A 122 -8.52 -4.88 10.21
CA VAL A 122 -8.02 -5.18 8.86
C VAL A 122 -9.14 -4.91 7.85
N PRO A 123 -8.93 -4.04 6.85
CA PRO A 123 -9.91 -3.81 5.79
C PRO A 123 -10.09 -5.07 4.94
N VAL A 124 -11.34 -5.33 4.52
CA VAL A 124 -11.66 -6.46 3.64
C VAL A 124 -11.55 -6.01 2.19
N PHE A 125 -10.85 -6.79 1.36
CA PHE A 125 -10.72 -6.55 -0.08
C PHE A 125 -11.51 -7.62 -0.83
N GLU A 126 -12.48 -7.19 -1.64
CA GLU A 126 -13.35 -8.09 -2.40
C GLU A 126 -13.22 -7.80 -3.90
N VAL A 127 -13.16 -8.85 -4.71
CA VAL A 127 -13.22 -8.73 -6.17
C VAL A 127 -14.68 -8.76 -6.59
N LEU A 128 -15.14 -7.66 -7.21
CA LEU A 128 -16.54 -7.48 -7.58
C LEU A 128 -16.83 -7.93 -9.01
N GLN A 129 -15.85 -7.76 -9.90
CA GLN A 129 -16.02 -8.08 -11.33
C GLN A 129 -14.68 -8.33 -12.02
N HIS A 130 -14.63 -9.34 -12.89
CA HIS A 130 -13.56 -9.54 -13.86
C HIS A 130 -13.90 -8.87 -15.19
N CYS A 131 -12.90 -8.24 -15.81
CA CYS A 131 -13.05 -7.43 -17.01
C CYS A 131 -12.03 -7.87 -18.08
N THR A 132 -12.45 -7.79 -19.33
CA THR A 132 -11.64 -8.20 -20.49
C THR A 132 -10.60 -7.16 -20.92
N SER A 133 -10.76 -5.90 -20.50
CA SER A 133 -9.86 -4.80 -20.83
C SER A 133 -9.82 -3.75 -19.72
N GLU A 134 -8.80 -2.89 -19.77
CA GLU A 134 -8.67 -1.76 -18.85
C GLU A 134 -9.87 -0.81 -18.95
N GLN A 135 -10.27 -0.45 -20.18
CA GLN A 135 -11.41 0.42 -20.41
C GLN A 135 -12.70 -0.19 -19.84
N ALA A 136 -12.95 -1.48 -20.09
CA ALA A 136 -14.11 -2.16 -19.54
C ALA A 136 -14.11 -2.15 -18.00
N SER A 137 -12.94 -2.27 -17.36
CA SER A 137 -12.82 -2.17 -15.90
C SER A 137 -13.07 -0.77 -15.37
N LEU A 138 -12.65 0.27 -16.11
CA LEU A 138 -12.90 1.66 -15.74
C LEU A 138 -14.38 2.02 -15.87
N ASP A 139 -15.04 1.57 -16.95
CA ASP A 139 -16.47 1.77 -17.17
C ASP A 139 -17.29 1.05 -16.09
N ALA A 140 -16.91 -0.18 -15.75
CA ALA A 140 -17.53 -0.96 -14.69
C ALA A 140 -17.34 -0.35 -13.29
N GLU A 141 -16.12 0.10 -12.96
CA GLU A 141 -15.84 0.86 -11.72
C GLU A 141 -16.75 2.08 -11.63
N THR A 142 -16.82 2.88 -12.71
CA THR A 142 -17.62 4.09 -12.76
C THR A 142 -19.12 3.80 -12.58
N ALA A 143 -19.63 2.75 -13.22
CA ALA A 143 -21.02 2.33 -13.09
C ALA A 143 -21.35 1.87 -11.67
N LEU A 144 -20.47 1.09 -11.02
CA LEU A 144 -20.61 0.64 -9.64
C LEU A 144 -20.61 1.81 -8.65
N ILE A 145 -19.67 2.75 -8.81
CA ILE A 145 -19.60 3.96 -7.98
C ILE A 145 -20.89 4.76 -8.11
N ARG A 146 -21.39 4.98 -9.32
CA ARG A 146 -22.66 5.70 -9.57
C ARG A 146 -23.85 4.99 -8.92
N LYS A 147 -23.93 3.66 -9.06
CA LYS A 147 -24.99 2.84 -8.46
C LYS A 147 -24.98 2.95 -6.94
N LEU A 148 -23.85 2.68 -6.29
CA LEU A 148 -23.73 2.71 -4.83
C LEU A 148 -24.04 4.09 -4.26
N THR A 149 -23.59 5.16 -4.92
CA THR A 149 -23.93 6.52 -4.47
C THR A 149 -25.39 6.89 -4.72
N ALA A 150 -26.02 6.41 -5.78
CA ALA A 150 -27.47 6.56 -5.97
C ALA A 150 -28.28 5.81 -4.88
N GLU A 151 -27.74 4.71 -4.36
CA GLU A 151 -28.29 3.96 -3.22
C GLU A 151 -27.96 4.60 -1.86
N GLY A 152 -27.25 5.75 -1.83
CA GLY A 152 -26.91 6.49 -0.62
C GLY A 152 -25.63 6.05 0.09
N VAL A 153 -24.86 5.14 -0.50
CA VAL A 153 -23.56 4.70 0.05
C VAL A 153 -22.51 5.80 -0.12
N VAL A 154 -21.86 6.16 0.98
CA VAL A 154 -20.81 7.19 1.02
C VAL A 154 -19.45 6.55 0.74
N LEU A 155 -19.01 6.63 -0.51
CA LEU A 155 -17.69 6.15 -0.93
C LEU A 155 -16.60 7.23 -0.74
N LEU A 156 -15.41 6.82 -0.32
CA LEU A 156 -14.21 7.65 -0.16
C LEU A 156 -13.39 7.80 -1.46
N ASN A 157 -13.96 7.40 -2.60
CA ASN A 157 -13.39 7.66 -3.92
C ASN A 157 -13.16 9.17 -4.12
N ASN A 158 -12.08 9.56 -4.78
CA ASN A 158 -11.87 10.97 -5.10
C ASN A 158 -12.67 11.34 -6.37
N TRP A 159 -13.95 11.63 -6.19
CA TRP A 159 -14.91 11.94 -7.28
C TRP A 159 -14.48 13.09 -8.21
N LYS A 160 -13.57 13.97 -7.76
CA LYS A 160 -13.05 15.06 -8.61
C LYS A 160 -12.29 14.56 -9.84
N ILE A 161 -11.82 13.30 -9.85
CA ILE A 161 -11.09 12.71 -10.97
C ILE A 161 -12.06 12.09 -12.01
N HIS A 162 -13.30 11.80 -11.62
CA HIS A 162 -14.31 11.13 -12.46
C HIS A 162 -15.44 12.08 -12.94
N ARG A 163 -15.27 13.39 -12.77
CA ARG A 163 -16.15 14.39 -13.40
C ARG A 163 -15.70 14.55 -14.85
N GLU A 164 -16.50 14.02 -15.78
CA GLU A 164 -16.59 14.56 -17.14
C GLU A 164 -17.13 15.99 -17.10
#